data_AF-A0A1M3IC43-F1
#
_entry.id   AF-A0A1M3IC43-F1
#
_cell.length_a   1.000
_cell.length_b   1.000
_cell.length_c   1.000
_cell.angle_alpha   90.00
_cell.angle_beta   90.00
_cell.angle_gamma   90.00
#
_symmetry.space_group_name_H-M   'P 1'
#
loop_
_entity.id
_entity.type
_entity.pdbx_description
1 polymer ?
#
loop_
_entity_poly.entity_id
_entity_poly.type
_entity_poly.pdbx_seq_one_letter_code
_entity_poly.pdbx_strand_id
1 'polypeptide(L)'
;MTASAIASRYSKYLDVFQDSITGWGNGKSVPQIRYYPKLIEFLGYNPFHFDKTTIGGWIKKYLIQHGLSIYKLSKLIEVEKRTLASWENSRVILN
;
A
#
# COMPACT_ATOMS: atom_id res chain seq x y z
N MET A 1 -12.29 18.35 -12.87
CA MET A 1 -13.09 17.16 -12.49
C MET A 1 -13.53 17.31 -11.04
N THR A 2 -14.78 16.97 -10.71
CA THR A 2 -15.25 16.98 -9.30
C THR A 2 -14.77 15.72 -8.57
N ALA A 3 -14.73 15.75 -7.23
CA ALA A 3 -14.34 14.59 -6.41
C ALA A 3 -15.20 13.34 -6.72
N SER A 4 -16.49 13.53 -6.99
CA SER A 4 -17.41 12.46 -7.40
C SER A 4 -17.04 11.84 -8.76
N ALA A 5 -16.64 12.66 -9.74
CA ALA A 5 -16.21 12.18 -11.05
C ALA A 5 -14.89 11.38 -10.98
N ILE A 6 -13.97 11.80 -10.10
CA ILE A 6 -12.72 11.05 -9.83
C ILE A 6 -13.04 9.71 -9.17
N ALA A 7 -13.93 9.70 -8.16
CA ALA A 7 -14.32 8.49 -7.46
C ALA A 7 -14.98 7.46 -8.40
N SER A 8 -15.88 7.92 -9.29
CA SER A 8 -16.55 7.06 -10.28
C SER A 8 -15.58 6.48 -11.32
N ARG A 9 -14.62 7.27 -11.82
CA ARG A 9 -13.60 6.78 -12.74
C ARG A 9 -12.70 5.75 -12.08
N TYR A 10 -12.32 6.01 -10.84
CA TYR A 10 -11.40 5.16 -10.10
C TYR A 10 -12.04 3.83 -9.66
N SER A 11 -13.32 3.87 -9.26
CA SER A 11 -14.07 2.66 -8.89
C SER A 11 -14.17 1.67 -10.05
N LYS A 12 -14.39 2.17 -11.27
CA LYS A 12 -14.38 1.36 -12.50
C LYS A 12 -13.00 0.79 -12.82
N TYR A 13 -11.94 1.59 -12.64
CA TYR A 13 -10.56 1.15 -12.91
C TYR A 13 -10.11 0.03 -11.96
N LEU A 14 -10.54 0.07 -10.70
CA LEU A 14 -10.21 -0.93 -9.69
C LEU A 14 -11.19 -2.11 -9.61
N ASP A 15 -12.33 -2.04 -10.29
CA ASP A 15 -13.45 -2.97 -10.12
C ASP A 15 -13.92 -3.05 -8.65
N VAL A 16 -14.24 -1.89 -8.08
CA VAL A 16 -14.76 -1.75 -6.71
C VAL A 16 -15.96 -0.80 -6.68
N PHE A 17 -16.73 -0.81 -5.60
CA PHE A 17 -17.84 0.14 -5.41
C PHE A 17 -17.32 1.57 -5.21
N GLN A 18 -18.02 2.55 -5.77
CA GLN A 18 -17.70 3.97 -5.61
C GLN A 18 -17.70 4.41 -4.13
N ASP A 19 -18.54 3.80 -3.30
CA ASP A 19 -18.57 4.03 -1.85
C ASP A 19 -17.29 3.58 -1.16
N SER A 20 -16.62 2.53 -1.67
CA SER A 20 -15.30 2.12 -1.15
C SER A 20 -14.25 3.21 -1.42
N ILE A 21 -14.24 3.77 -2.63
CA ILE A 21 -13.34 4.88 -2.98
C ILE A 21 -13.59 6.11 -2.12
N THR A 22 -14.87 6.46 -1.96
CA THR A 22 -15.29 7.60 -1.12
C THR A 22 -14.93 7.36 0.34
N GLY A 23 -15.10 6.13 0.83
CA GLY A 23 -14.68 5.73 2.18
C GLY A 23 -13.18 5.86 2.39
N TRP A 24 -12.36 5.40 1.43
CA TRP A 24 -10.91 5.52 1.48
C TRP A 24 -10.44 6.97 1.46
N GLY A 25 -10.99 7.80 0.58
CA GLY A 25 -10.63 9.22 0.48
C GLY A 25 -11.00 10.03 1.73
N ASN A 26 -12.04 9.62 2.45
CA ASN A 26 -12.48 10.28 3.69
C ASN A 26 -11.90 9.64 4.97
N GLY A 27 -11.01 8.66 4.84
CA GLY A 27 -10.42 7.97 5.99
C GLY A 27 -11.40 7.10 6.80
N LYS A 28 -12.59 6.80 6.28
CA LYS A 28 -13.56 5.90 6.93
C LYS A 28 -13.13 4.44 6.88
N SER A 29 -12.32 4.08 5.90
CA SER A 29 -11.72 2.77 5.73
C SER A 29 -10.40 2.89 4.96
N VAL A 30 -9.60 1.83 4.95
CA VAL A 30 -8.37 1.74 4.16
C VAL A 30 -8.49 0.65 3.11
N PRO A 31 -7.95 0.85 1.89
CA PRO A 31 -7.89 -0.21 0.90
C PRO A 31 -6.98 -1.34 1.37
N GLN A 32 -7.28 -2.55 0.93
CA GLN A 32 -6.36 -3.68 1.08
C GLN A 32 -5.11 -3.45 0.23
N ILE A 33 -3.95 -3.92 0.70
CA ILE A 33 -2.65 -3.64 0.09
C ILE A 33 -2.56 -4.02 -1.40
N ARG A 34 -3.31 -5.03 -1.83
CA ARG A 34 -3.39 -5.47 -3.24
C ARG A 34 -3.90 -4.39 -4.21
N TYR A 35 -4.62 -3.38 -3.72
CA TYR A 35 -5.13 -2.28 -4.54
C TYR A 35 -4.11 -1.15 -4.70
N TYR A 36 -3.06 -1.09 -3.88
CA TYR A 36 -2.10 0.01 -3.92
C TYR A 36 -1.30 0.12 -5.23
N PRO A 37 -0.84 -0.95 -5.89
CA PRO A 37 -0.16 -0.80 -7.17
C PRO A 37 -1.03 -0.10 -8.22
N LYS A 38 -2.30 -0.52 -8.33
CA LYS A 38 -3.27 0.12 -9.23
C LYS A 38 -3.62 1.55 -8.79
N LEU A 39 -3.69 1.83 -7.49
CA LEU A 39 -3.84 3.20 -6.97
C LEU A 39 -2.70 4.10 -7.45
N ILE A 40 -1.46 3.63 -7.28
CA ILE A 40 -0.25 4.35 -7.65
C ILE A 40 -0.21 4.59 -9.17
N GLU A 41 -0.55 3.57 -9.96
CA GLU A 41 -0.67 3.67 -11.42
C GLU A 41 -1.73 4.71 -11.83
N PHE A 42 -2.93 4.65 -11.23
CA PHE A 42 -4.02 5.58 -11.51
C PHE A 42 -3.66 7.03 -11.16
N LEU A 43 -2.97 7.25 -10.04
CA LEU A 43 -2.54 8.58 -9.59
C LEU A 43 -1.34 9.11 -10.39
N GLY A 44 -0.54 8.24 -10.98
CA GLY A 44 0.73 8.59 -11.64
C GLY A 44 1.87 8.89 -10.67
N TYR A 45 1.66 8.73 -9.35
CA TYR A 45 2.67 8.88 -8.30
C TYR A 45 2.32 8.03 -7.07
N ASN A 46 3.31 7.79 -6.20
CA ASN A 46 3.10 7.08 -4.94
C ASN A 46 2.70 8.06 -3.82
N PRO A 47 1.47 8.02 -3.29
CA PRO A 47 1.00 8.98 -2.28
C PRO A 47 1.45 8.66 -0.85
N PHE A 48 2.14 7.54 -0.63
CA PHE A 48 2.52 7.08 0.70
C PHE A 48 3.92 7.59 1.09
N HIS A 49 4.05 8.02 2.35
CA HIS A 49 5.33 8.38 2.94
C HIS A 49 5.97 7.17 3.63
N PHE A 50 7.29 7.02 3.45
CA PHE A 50 8.07 5.92 4.03
C PHE A 50 9.33 6.48 4.68
N ASP A 51 9.64 6.02 5.89
CA ASP A 51 10.90 6.33 6.56
C ASP A 51 12.04 5.45 6.00
N LYS A 52 12.68 5.95 4.94
CA LYS A 52 13.78 5.26 4.25
C LYS A 52 15.10 5.23 5.06
N THR A 53 15.13 5.79 6.27
CA THR A 53 16.27 5.61 7.20
C THR A 53 16.22 4.26 7.92
N THR A 54 15.09 3.56 7.82
CA THR A 54 14.87 2.27 8.49
C THR A 54 14.64 1.15 7.48
N ILE A 55 15.04 -0.08 7.83
CA ILE A 55 14.69 -1.28 7.06
C ILE A 55 13.16 -1.41 6.93
N GLY A 56 12.42 -1.09 8.00
CA GLY A 56 10.97 -1.17 8.00
C GLY A 56 10.30 -0.25 6.96
N GLY A 57 10.82 0.97 6.77
CA GLY A 57 10.32 1.86 5.72
C GLY A 57 10.60 1.36 4.31
N TRP A 58 11.75 0.72 4.07
CA TRP A 58 12.04 0.07 2.79
C TRP A 58 11.12 -1.13 2.52
N ILE A 59 10.88 -1.97 3.52
CA ILE A 59 9.94 -3.09 3.42
C ILE A 59 8.54 -2.57 3.10
N LYS A 60 8.03 -1.58 3.84
CA LYS A 60 6.70 -0.98 3.58
C LYS A 60 6.59 -0.43 2.18
N LYS A 61 7.62 0.27 1.71
CA LYS A 61 7.66 0.80 0.33
C LYS A 61 7.50 -0.34 -0.68
N TYR A 62 8.28 -1.41 -0.53
CA TYR A 62 8.22 -2.56 -1.43
C TYR A 62 6.84 -3.25 -1.41
N LEU A 63 6.30 -3.52 -0.21
CA LEU A 63 4.98 -4.14 -0.06
C LEU A 63 3.87 -3.32 -0.75
N ILE A 64 3.90 -1.99 -0.60
CA ILE A 64 2.92 -1.09 -1.24
C ILE A 64 3.09 -1.04 -2.76
N GLN A 65 4.32 -0.89 -3.25
CA GLN A 65 4.59 -0.81 -4.68
C GLN A 65 4.23 -2.10 -5.43
N HIS A 66 4.31 -3.25 -4.77
CA HIS A 66 4.04 -4.55 -5.35
C HIS A 66 2.72 -5.19 -4.89
N GLY A 67 1.96 -4.54 -4.01
CA GLY A 67 0.68 -5.05 -3.50
C GLY A 67 0.80 -6.38 -2.74
N LEU A 68 1.93 -6.58 -2.05
CA LEU A 68 2.25 -7.82 -1.35
C LEU A 68 1.82 -7.75 0.11
N SER A 69 1.26 -8.83 0.63
CA SER A 69 1.19 -8.98 2.09
C SER A 69 2.57 -9.34 2.64
N ILE A 70 2.81 -9.08 3.92
CA ILE A 70 4.00 -9.58 4.63
C ILE A 70 4.20 -11.08 4.41
N TYR A 71 3.11 -11.87 4.44
CA TYR A 71 3.19 -13.30 4.19
C TYR A 71 3.70 -13.64 2.78
N LYS A 72 3.22 -12.92 1.75
CA LYS A 72 3.71 -13.13 0.38
C LYS A 72 5.18 -12.78 0.25
N LEU A 73 5.60 -11.66 0.82
CA LEU A 73 7.01 -11.27 0.80
C LEU A 73 7.88 -12.26 1.57
N SER A 74 7.44 -12.73 2.74
CA SER A 74 8.19 -13.68 3.56
C SER A 74 8.45 -15.00 2.83
N LYS A 75 7.49 -15.46 2.02
CA LYS A 75 7.67 -16.63 1.15
C LYS A 75 8.63 -16.35 -0.01
N LEU A 76 8.60 -15.15 -0.58
CA LEU A 76 9.45 -14.77 -1.71
C LEU A 76 10.94 -14.67 -1.32
N ILE A 77 11.23 -14.20 -0.11
CA ILE A 77 12.61 -14.04 0.39
C ILE A 77 13.04 -15.14 1.37
N GLU A 78 12.21 -16.18 1.53
CA GLU A 78 12.48 -17.33 2.41
C GLU A 78 12.79 -16.97 3.88
N VAL A 79 12.13 -15.93 4.39
CA VAL A 79 12.24 -15.48 5.79
C VAL A 79 10.97 -15.85 6.56
N GLU A 80 11.13 -16.19 7.85
CA GLU A 80 9.98 -16.46 8.71
C GLU A 80 9.11 -15.20 8.87
N LYS A 81 7.78 -15.37 8.83
CA LYS A 81 6.81 -14.28 8.78
C LYS A 81 6.96 -13.29 9.95
N ARG A 82 7.14 -13.79 11.20
CA ARG A 82 7.34 -12.96 12.40
C ARG A 82 8.66 -12.21 12.34
N THR A 83 9.72 -12.82 11.81
CA THR A 83 11.00 -12.10 11.57
C THR A 83 10.80 -10.93 10.61
N LEU A 84 10.15 -11.17 9.46
CA LEU A 84 9.88 -10.10 8.50
C LEU A 84 8.94 -9.01 9.07
N ALA A 85 7.92 -9.42 9.83
CA ALA A 85 7.03 -8.49 10.52
C ALA A 85 7.79 -7.66 11.59
N SER A 86 8.76 -8.26 12.27
CA SER A 86 9.64 -7.52 13.17
C SER A 86 10.41 -6.45 12.40
N TRP A 87 11.05 -6.81 11.27
CA TRP A 87 11.80 -5.83 10.45
C TRP A 87 10.91 -4.69 9.94
N GLU A 88 9.68 -4.97 9.51
CA GLU A 88 8.71 -3.97 9.06
C GLU A 88 8.33 -2.96 10.18
N ASN A 89 8.24 -3.45 11.43
CA ASN A 89 7.82 -2.66 12.59
C ASN A 89 8.99 -2.02 13.36
N SER A 90 10.22 -2.47 13.15
CA SER A 90 11.41 -2.00 13.86
C SER A 90 12.05 -0.77 13.20
N ARG A 91 12.52 0.16 14.04
CA ARG A 91 13.43 1.25 13.65
C ARG A 91 14.88 0.75 13.55
N VAL A 92 15.14 -0.35 12.85
CA VAL A 92 16.54 -0.72 12.55
C VAL A 92 17.06 0.34 11.59
N ILE A 93 17.89 1.25 12.12
CA ILE A 93 18.50 2.33 11.35
C ILE A 93 19.54 1.70 10.44
N LEU A 94 19.45 2.00 9.14
CA LEU A 94 20.51 1.67 8.20
C LEU A 94 21.68 2.61 8.46
N ASN A 95 22.77 2.05 8.97
CA ASN A 95 24.05 2.71 9.20
C ASN A 95 24.95 2.67 7.97
#